data_AF-A0A838SNF7-F1
#
_entry.id   AF-A0A838SNF7-F1
#
_cell.length_a   1.000
_cell.length_b   1.000
_cell.length_c   1.000
_cell.angle_alpha   90.00
_cell.angle_beta   90.00
_cell.angle_gamma   90.00
#
_symmetry.space_group_name_H-M   'P 1'
#
loop_
_entity.id
_entity.type
_entity.pdbx_description
1 polymer ?
#
loop_
_entity_poly.entity_id
_entity_poly.type
_entity_poly.pdbx_seq_one_letter_code
_entity_poly.pdbx_strand_id
1 'polypeptide(L)'
;MSGDVLLHEGLWSTARLDAAAAGEPGMDFRPLLASMRPVLSGADLAICHMETPLAPPGGPYAGYPSFSAPPQIAPALEWAGFDVCTTASNHSLDQGVEGLRRTLETLDRNGLDYAGT
;
A
#
# COMPACT_ATOMS: atom_id res chain seq x y z
N MET A 1 -5.83 11.81 8.31
CA MET A 1 -5.96 11.32 6.93
C MET A 1 -4.77 11.82 6.13
N SER A 2 -4.05 10.92 5.46
CA SER A 2 -2.95 11.28 4.55
C SER A 2 -3.46 11.57 3.13
N GLY A 3 -2.55 11.92 2.22
CA GLY A 3 -2.79 11.83 0.78
C GLY A 3 -2.77 10.39 0.27
N ASP A 4 -2.67 10.26 -1.05
CA ASP A 4 -2.88 8.98 -1.76
C ASP A 4 -1.72 8.01 -1.60
N VAL A 5 -2.03 6.76 -1.29
CA VAL A 5 -1.14 5.63 -1.50
C VAL A 5 -1.21 5.26 -2.98
N LEU A 6 -0.55 6.09 -3.79
CA LEU A 6 -0.45 5.96 -5.23
C LEU A 6 0.98 5.58 -5.62
N LEU A 7 1.19 4.31 -5.95
CA LEU A 7 2.53 3.81 -6.22
C LEU A 7 2.85 3.79 -7.72
N HIS A 8 3.81 4.63 -8.11
CA HIS A 8 4.44 4.56 -9.42
C HIS A 8 5.73 3.71 -9.40
N GLU A 9 6.16 3.26 -10.57
CA GLU A 9 7.30 2.34 -10.77
C GLU A 9 8.61 2.80 -10.10
N GLY A 10 8.82 4.11 -10.01
CA GLY A 10 9.96 4.70 -9.31
C GLY A 10 9.99 4.30 -7.83
N LEU A 11 8.85 4.33 -7.14
CA LEU A 11 8.75 3.94 -5.73
C LEU A 11 8.99 2.44 -5.54
N TRP A 12 8.58 1.60 -6.49
CA TRP A 12 8.86 0.17 -6.43
C TRP A 12 10.34 -0.12 -6.62
N SER A 13 11.01 0.66 -7.47
CA SER A 13 12.45 0.55 -7.69
C SER A 13 13.22 0.93 -6.43
N THR A 14 12.83 2.03 -5.78
CA THR A 14 13.38 2.42 -4.47
C THR A 14 13.15 1.32 -3.43
N ALA A 15 11.92 0.81 -3.30
CA ALA A 15 11.61 -0.24 -2.33
C ALA A 15 12.41 -1.55 -2.56
N ARG A 16 12.72 -1.90 -3.82
CA ARG A 16 13.62 -3.03 -4.14
C ARG A 16 15.06 -2.77 -3.70
N LEU A 17 15.56 -1.56 -3.93
CA LEU A 17 16.92 -1.16 -3.50
C LEU A 17 17.03 -1.18 -1.98
N ASP A 18 16.00 -0.69 -1.29
CA ASP A 18 15.93 -0.70 0.17
C ASP A 18 15.92 -2.11 0.75
N ALA A 19 15.11 -3.02 0.17
CA ALA A 19 15.13 -4.43 0.56
C ALA A 19 16.50 -5.07 0.34
N ALA A 20 17.11 -4.84 -0.82
CA ALA A 20 18.43 -5.39 -1.14
C ALA A 20 19.53 -4.85 -0.20
N ALA A 21 19.48 -3.56 0.15
CA ALA A 21 20.41 -2.95 1.10
C ALA A 21 20.27 -3.54 2.51
N ALA A 22 19.06 -3.97 2.89
CA ALA A 22 18.79 -4.68 4.14
C ALA A 22 19.11 -6.19 4.08
N GLY A 23 19.49 -6.73 2.91
CA GLY A 23 19.70 -8.17 2.72
C GLY A 23 18.41 -8.99 2.63
N GLU A 24 17.28 -8.33 2.41
CA GLU A 24 15.95 -8.94 2.33
C GLU A 24 15.50 -9.10 0.87
N PRO A 25 14.75 -10.17 0.53
CA PRO A 25 14.17 -10.31 -0.80
C PRO A 25 12.95 -9.40 -0.98
N GLY A 26 12.61 -9.09 -2.23
CA GLY A 26 11.36 -8.43 -2.59
C GLY A 26 11.42 -6.90 -2.55
N MET A 27 10.51 -6.28 -1.81
CA MET A 27 10.35 -4.82 -1.72
C MET A 27 10.10 -4.41 -0.28
N ASP A 28 10.82 -3.40 0.19
CA ASP A 28 10.63 -2.79 1.50
C ASP A 28 10.20 -1.33 1.34
N PHE A 29 8.92 -1.05 1.65
CA PHE A 29 8.38 0.29 1.60
C PHE A 29 8.54 1.07 2.92
N ARG A 30 9.06 0.44 3.99
CA ARG A 30 9.19 1.08 5.30
C ARG A 30 10.11 2.31 5.26
N PRO A 31 11.27 2.30 4.57
CA PRO A 31 12.11 3.50 4.52
C PRO A 31 11.44 4.70 3.87
N LEU A 32 10.59 4.48 2.85
CA LEU A 32 9.77 5.53 2.22
C LEU A 32 8.77 6.16 3.21
N LEU A 33 8.29 5.40 4.18
CA LEU A 33 7.31 5.84 5.19
C LEU A 33 7.94 6.27 6.52
N ALA A 34 9.24 6.04 6.71
CA ALA A 34 9.89 6.14 8.02
C ALA A 34 9.77 7.53 8.69
N SER A 35 9.79 8.60 7.90
CA SER A 35 9.67 9.96 8.40
C SER A 35 8.27 10.31 8.91
N MET A 36 7.24 9.61 8.44
CA MET A 36 5.84 9.83 8.86
C MET A 36 5.50 9.09 10.14
N ARG A 37 6.22 8.00 10.43
CA ARG A 37 5.92 7.09 11.56
C ARG A 37 5.77 7.77 12.92
N PRO A 38 6.64 8.71 13.35
CA PRO A 38 6.49 9.36 14.65
C PRO A 38 5.18 10.17 14.81
N VAL A 39 4.63 10.67 13.69
CA VAL A 39 3.37 11.41 13.67
C VAL A 39 2.18 10.45 13.63
N LEU A 40 2.25 9.44 12.77
CA LEU A 40 1.17 8.47 12.58
C LEU A 40 0.96 7.60 13.82
N SER A 41 2.05 7.04 14.39
CA SER A 41 1.96 6.16 15.56
C SER A 41 1.54 6.86 16.85
N GLY A 42 1.51 8.20 16.86
CA GLY A 42 1.05 9.01 17.99
C GLY A 42 -0.40 9.48 17.83
N ALA A 43 -1.05 9.19 16.71
CA ALA A 43 -2.43 9.57 16.45
C ALA A 43 -3.40 8.59 17.16
N ASP A 44 -4.55 9.11 17.60
CA ASP A 44 -5.65 8.25 18.07
C ASP A 44 -6.27 7.44 16.93
N LEU A 45 -6.17 7.97 15.70
CA LEU A 45 -6.60 7.33 14.46
C LEU A 45 -5.85 7.91 13.26
N ALA A 46 -5.11 7.05 12.55
CA ALA A 46 -4.39 7.35 11.33
C ALA A 46 -5.06 6.67 10.13
N ILE A 47 -5.54 7.49 9.18
CA ILE A 47 -6.28 7.02 7.99
C ILE A 47 -5.45 7.22 6.73
N CYS A 48 -5.27 6.14 5.97
CA CYS A 48 -4.66 6.11 4.64
C CYS A 48 -5.74 6.20 3.53
N HIS A 49 -5.36 6.64 2.33
CA HIS A 49 -6.20 6.47 1.13
C HIS A 49 -5.53 5.50 0.16
N MET A 50 -6.05 4.28 0.06
CA MET A 50 -5.56 3.25 -0.85
C MET A 50 -6.21 3.45 -2.22
N GLU A 51 -5.58 4.28 -3.06
CA GLU A 51 -6.14 4.71 -4.34
C GLU A 51 -6.18 3.57 -5.37
N THR A 52 -5.20 2.67 -5.35
CA THR A 52 -4.98 1.66 -6.39
C THR A 52 -5.11 0.23 -5.87
N PRO A 53 -5.57 -0.73 -6.70
CA PRO A 53 -5.71 -2.11 -6.28
C PRO A 53 -4.35 -2.78 -6.11
N LEU A 54 -4.24 -3.64 -5.10
CA LEU A 54 -3.05 -4.44 -4.84
C LEU A 54 -3.02 -5.67 -5.75
N ALA A 55 -1.87 -5.95 -6.34
CA ALA A 55 -1.59 -7.11 -7.17
C ALA A 55 -1.48 -8.40 -6.32
N PRO A 56 -1.54 -9.59 -6.93
CA PRO A 56 -1.06 -10.80 -6.28
C PRO A 56 0.42 -10.69 -5.88
N PRO A 57 0.87 -11.46 -4.87
CA PRO A 57 2.30 -11.59 -4.58
C PRO A 57 3.08 -12.01 -5.83
N GLY A 58 4.13 -11.26 -6.17
CA GLY A 58 4.94 -11.51 -7.37
C GLY A 58 4.41 -10.83 -8.65
N GLY A 59 3.23 -10.21 -8.60
CA GLY A 59 2.68 -9.40 -9.69
C GLY A 59 1.73 -10.17 -10.63
N PRO A 60 1.55 -9.69 -11.87
CA PRO A 60 2.24 -8.55 -12.47
C PRO A 60 1.90 -7.22 -11.79
N TYR A 61 2.91 -6.34 -11.69
CA TYR A 61 2.73 -4.97 -11.23
C TYR A 61 2.59 -4.03 -12.43
N ALA A 62 1.67 -3.08 -12.35
CA ALA A 62 1.36 -2.16 -13.44
C ALA A 62 1.07 -0.75 -12.90
N GLY A 63 1.62 0.26 -13.57
CA GLY A 63 1.34 1.66 -13.27
C GLY A 63 0.19 2.19 -14.12
N TYR A 64 0.13 3.52 -14.25
CA TYR A 64 -0.83 4.19 -15.13
C TYR A 64 -0.81 3.61 -16.57
N PRO A 65 -1.96 3.44 -17.24
CA PRO A 65 -3.31 3.92 -16.86
C PRO A 65 -4.17 2.93 -16.05
N SER A 66 -3.70 1.70 -15.81
CA SER A 66 -4.46 0.65 -15.14
C SER A 66 -3.59 0.01 -14.08
N PHE A 67 -3.73 0.46 -12.84
CA PHE A 67 -2.82 0.13 -11.76
C PHE A 67 -2.97 -1.30 -11.26
N SER A 68 -1.85 -1.86 -10.80
CA SER A 68 -1.72 -3.13 -10.08
C SER A 68 -0.53 -2.98 -9.13
N ALA A 69 -0.76 -2.46 -7.94
CA ALA A 69 0.31 -2.04 -7.03
C ALA A 69 0.91 -3.21 -6.24
N PRO A 70 2.20 -3.20 -5.89
CA PRO A 70 2.81 -4.27 -5.09
C PRO A 70 2.15 -4.41 -3.71
N PRO A 71 1.73 -5.62 -3.28
CA PRO A 71 1.02 -5.80 -2.01
C PRO A 71 1.89 -5.54 -0.76
N GLN A 72 3.22 -5.44 -0.91
CA GLN A 72 4.17 -5.17 0.18
C GLN A 72 3.99 -3.78 0.82
N ILE A 73 3.21 -2.88 0.19
CA ILE A 73 2.87 -1.60 0.81
C ILE A 73 1.96 -1.76 2.03
N ALA A 74 1.07 -2.77 2.05
CA ALA A 74 0.14 -2.97 3.16
C ALA A 74 0.83 -3.18 4.51
N PRO A 75 1.78 -4.12 4.68
CA PRO A 75 2.51 -4.25 5.95
C PRO A 75 3.37 -3.03 6.27
N ALA A 76 3.82 -2.27 5.27
CA ALA A 76 4.58 -1.04 5.52
C ALA A 76 3.69 0.10 6.05
N LEU A 77 2.43 0.17 5.61
CA LEU A 77 1.44 1.12 6.13
C LEU A 77 1.07 0.82 7.58
N GLU A 78 0.84 -0.45 7.92
CA GLU A 78 0.64 -0.85 9.33
C GLU A 78 1.88 -0.50 10.16
N TRP A 79 3.08 -0.85 9.70
CA TRP A 79 4.32 -0.53 10.41
C TRP A 79 4.52 0.98 10.63
N ALA A 80 4.09 1.79 9.65
CA ALA A 80 4.14 3.24 9.74
C ALA A 80 3.15 3.80 10.76
N GLY A 81 2.14 3.02 11.17
CA GLY A 81 1.14 3.38 12.17
C GLY A 81 -0.17 3.86 11.58
N PHE A 82 -0.56 3.40 10.39
CA PHE A 82 -1.93 3.55 9.90
C PHE A 82 -2.85 2.49 10.52
N ASP A 83 -4.08 2.88 10.83
CA ASP A 83 -5.10 1.98 11.40
C ASP A 83 -6.14 1.56 10.35
N VAL A 84 -6.56 2.53 9.50
CA VAL A 84 -7.63 2.35 8.51
C VAL A 84 -7.16 2.84 7.15
N CYS A 85 -7.60 2.17 6.08
CA CYS A 85 -7.49 2.67 4.72
C CYS A 85 -8.85 2.86 4.05
N THR A 86 -9.05 4.00 3.41
CA THR A 86 -10.19 4.20 2.51
C THR A 86 -9.87 3.69 1.11
N THR A 87 -10.84 3.09 0.42
CA THR A 87 -10.62 2.46 -0.90
C THR A 87 -11.45 3.06 -2.02
N ALA A 88 -12.36 4.00 -1.72
CA ALA A 88 -13.22 4.63 -2.71
C ALA A 88 -12.45 5.65 -3.56
N SER A 89 -12.01 5.23 -4.74
CA SER A 89 -11.16 5.96 -5.68
C SER A 89 -11.66 5.77 -7.12
N ASN A 90 -11.24 6.65 -8.04
CA ASN A 90 -11.42 6.43 -9.47
C ASN A 90 -10.61 5.24 -10.02
N HIS A 91 -9.64 4.72 -9.27
CA HIS A 91 -8.79 3.58 -9.65
C HIS A 91 -9.12 2.27 -8.91
N SER A 92 -10.12 2.24 -8.03
CA SER A 92 -10.47 1.05 -7.23
C SER A 92 -10.75 -0.21 -8.06
N LEU A 93 -11.13 -0.04 -9.32
CA LEU A 93 -11.54 -1.11 -10.23
C LEU A 93 -10.58 -1.34 -11.40
N ASP A 94 -9.36 -0.82 -11.35
CA ASP A 94 -8.35 -1.03 -12.40
C ASP A 94 -7.96 -2.50 -12.60
N GLN A 95 -8.25 -3.36 -11.60
CA GLN A 95 -8.10 -4.82 -11.66
C GLN A 95 -9.45 -5.55 -11.51
N GLY A 96 -10.56 -4.84 -11.77
CA GLY A 96 -11.92 -5.32 -11.59
C GLY A 96 -12.27 -5.67 -10.14
N VAL A 97 -13.43 -6.29 -9.96
CA VAL A 97 -13.97 -6.68 -8.64
C VAL A 97 -13.05 -7.66 -7.90
N GLU A 98 -12.38 -8.58 -8.62
CA GLU A 98 -11.43 -9.50 -8.00
C GLU A 98 -10.18 -8.79 -7.47
N GLY A 99 -9.73 -7.75 -8.16
CA GLY A 99 -8.65 -6.89 -7.68
C GLY A 99 -9.04 -6.10 -6.44
N LEU A 100 -10.26 -5.56 -6.42
CA LEU A 100 -10.83 -4.90 -5.26
C LEU A 100 -10.93 -5.84 -4.06
N ARG A 101 -11.58 -6.99 -4.21
CA ARG A 101 -11.69 -8.01 -3.15
C ARG A 101 -10.33 -8.41 -2.60
N ARG A 102 -9.35 -8.67 -3.47
CA ARG A 102 -7.98 -9.00 -3.06
C ARG A 102 -7.32 -7.85 -2.29
N THR A 103 -7.60 -6.60 -2.66
CA THR A 103 -7.08 -5.42 -1.95
C THR A 103 -7.62 -5.38 -0.54
N LEU A 104 -8.94 -5.52 -0.36
CA LEU A 104 -9.59 -5.56 0.96
C LEU A 104 -9.06 -6.70 1.83
N GLU A 105 -8.94 -7.90 1.27
CA GLU A 105 -8.36 -9.07 1.97
C GLU A 105 -6.87 -8.88 2.31
N THR A 106 -6.15 -8.08 1.54
CA THR A 106 -4.74 -7.79 1.82
C THR A 106 -4.60 -6.74 2.92
N LEU A 107 -5.47 -5.73 2.96
CA LEU A 107 -5.53 -4.77 4.07
C LEU A 107 -5.88 -5.49 5.38
N ASP A 108 -6.97 -6.26 5.38
CA ASP A 108 -7.46 -7.02 6.54
C ASP A 108 -6.39 -7.93 7.14
N ARG A 109 -5.72 -8.75 6.30
CA ARG A 109 -4.66 -9.65 6.75
C ARG A 109 -3.42 -8.95 7.30
N ASN A 110 -3.22 -7.67 6.99
CA ASN A 110 -2.12 -6.87 7.51
C ASN A 110 -2.56 -5.93 8.64
N GLY A 111 -3.74 -6.17 9.25
CA GLY A 111 -4.20 -5.39 10.40
C GLY A 111 -4.68 -3.98 10.07
N LEU A 112 -4.97 -3.70 8.80
CA LEU A 112 -5.54 -2.44 8.35
C LEU A 112 -7.04 -2.62 8.14
N ASP A 113 -7.83 -1.96 8.97
CA ASP A 113 -9.26 -1.83 8.72
C ASP A 113 -9.51 -1.05 7.42
N TYR A 114 -10.71 -1.16 6.85
CA TYR A 114 -11.03 -0.44 5.61
C TYR A 114 -12.46 0.05 5.54
N ALA A 115 -12.64 1.12 4.77
CA ALA A 115 -13.96 1.68 4.45
C ALA A 115 -14.00 2.16 3.00
N GLY A 116 -15.06 1.81 2.28
CA GLY A 116 -15.22 2.20 0.88
C GLY A 116 -15.79 1.07 0.02
N THR A 117 -15.30 1.00 -1.21
CA THR A 117 -15.59 -0.08 -2.16
C THR A 117 -14.91 -1.38 -1.76
#